data_AF-A0A497D3B8-F1
#
_entry.id   AF-A0A497D3B8-F1
#
_cell.length_a   1.000
_cell.length_b   1.000
_cell.length_c   1.000
_cell.angle_alpha   90.00
_cell.angle_beta   90.00
_cell.angle_gamma   90.00
#
_symmetry.space_group_name_H-M   'P 1'
#
loop_
_entity.id
_entity.type
_entity.pdbx_description
1 polymer ?
#
loop_
_entity_poly.entity_id
_entity_poly.type
_entity_poly.pdbx_seq_one_letter_code
_entity_poly.pdbx_strand_id
1 'polypeptide(L)'
;MKTLITLFLGILLTSSVINAQVEITSKDFFSTRDQMLLANEINESGEPFAEALGYDLDELDPMVLNQPDSISYTLGIENYEYSRYHLGTVISRSGIGLHMMWAPVVMQMAAMEPPGFDGSFTGTPNGFNEDDELMKIIMHFAMLSGGMAPQNPWPQFAEFASGDPHLPQAVAPDFQMDFSTLRWDRSLMDKTLNPGAMGQTLMKQYLWAQDMLGTFHDSDEEEVVPDGTNSADSTDSPHFDPDNNIYYGGDNTDGFIGQVLTAEGINKTMFLITSLAYDGTELGMVDPATYNPEEGIKYFPHGIAVTESTVGEMLPPKASELQVTDASSDLFDQLSYLWGTLNFKNMMDPSINDTPHYAYHEVFDGDPFPAPMSQTGIPGPFDLMMGTSKVIFMNLMAMHFDMVNGTFVSTSGLTTEGMPQPGDEISTVDAGYLIMVLTKMKEEFMSTPLEQMALDAVNAQSTFLIASLKDPSGGFYNSYTLNQGADNSAKTAVSQASAARGLYAAYELTGNSSYLDAADEAYAFLMNTYYVSGQMAFRTEQGNDLATYTPFNFALIAGALRDANLVGGHAEAAAVYTRFFKKVA
;
A
#
# COMPACT_ATOMS: atom_id res chain seq x y z
N MET A 1 28.71 -39.60 -68.55
CA MET A 1 28.90 -38.17 -68.17
C MET A 1 27.56 -37.72 -67.58
N LYS A 2 27.53 -37.41 -66.27
CA LYS A 2 26.66 -36.42 -65.56
C LYS A 2 25.12 -36.49 -65.84
N THR A 3 24.19 -36.55 -64.89
CA THR A 3 24.17 -36.06 -63.50
C THR A 3 22.90 -36.58 -62.81
N LEU A 4 23.02 -36.90 -61.52
CA LEU A 4 21.96 -36.97 -60.51
C LEU A 4 21.03 -35.74 -60.57
N ILE A 5 19.71 -35.95 -60.38
CA ILE A 5 18.90 -35.13 -59.46
C ILE A 5 17.94 -36.07 -58.74
N THR A 6 18.28 -36.34 -57.49
CA THR A 6 17.44 -37.02 -56.49
C THR A 6 16.38 -36.03 -56.02
N LEU A 7 15.11 -36.43 -56.10
CA LEU A 7 13.96 -35.69 -55.57
C LEU A 7 13.99 -35.78 -54.03
N PHE A 8 14.48 -34.74 -53.36
CA PHE A 8 14.36 -34.60 -51.92
C PHE A 8 12.96 -34.04 -51.62
N LEU A 9 12.10 -34.89 -51.08
CA LEU A 9 10.81 -34.52 -50.51
C LEU A 9 11.08 -33.82 -49.17
N GLY A 10 11.27 -32.51 -49.21
CA GLY A 10 11.37 -31.68 -48.00
C GLY A 10 9.99 -31.51 -47.38
N ILE A 11 9.74 -32.26 -46.31
CA ILE A 11 8.63 -32.00 -45.38
C ILE A 11 8.92 -30.64 -44.73
N LEU A 12 8.30 -29.58 -45.25
CA LEU A 12 8.15 -28.32 -44.54
C LEU A 12 7.11 -28.53 -43.45
N LEU A 13 7.58 -29.01 -42.29
CA LEU A 13 6.88 -28.79 -41.02
C LEU A 13 6.96 -27.28 -40.75
N THR A 14 5.95 -26.54 -41.22
CA THR A 14 5.69 -25.20 -40.69
C THR A 14 5.25 -25.39 -39.24
N SER A 15 6.21 -25.34 -38.31
CA SER A 15 5.90 -25.10 -36.91
C SER A 15 5.23 -23.73 -36.83
N SER A 16 3.91 -23.72 -36.74
CA SER A 16 3.16 -22.55 -36.31
C SER A 16 3.62 -22.24 -34.89
N VAL A 17 4.51 -21.27 -34.73
CA VAL A 17 4.81 -20.69 -33.43
C VAL A 17 3.57 -19.90 -33.03
N ILE A 18 2.69 -20.51 -32.26
CA ILE A 18 1.60 -19.79 -31.60
C ILE A 18 2.27 -18.98 -30.49
N ASN A 19 2.48 -17.69 -30.72
CA ASN A 19 2.91 -16.79 -29.66
C ASN A 19 1.74 -16.62 -28.69
N ALA A 20 1.99 -16.70 -27.37
CA ALA A 20 0.96 -16.37 -26.40
C ALA A 20 0.57 -14.90 -26.55
N GLN A 21 -0.72 -14.66 -26.74
CA GLN A 21 -1.31 -13.33 -26.81
C GLN A 21 -1.92 -13.01 -25.45
N VAL A 22 -1.52 -11.88 -24.85
CA VAL A 22 -2.21 -11.34 -23.68
C VAL A 22 -3.51 -10.70 -24.15
N GLU A 23 -4.61 -11.05 -23.49
CA GLU A 23 -5.94 -10.50 -23.75
C GLU A 23 -6.50 -9.91 -22.47
N ILE A 24 -6.97 -8.67 -22.54
CA ILE A 24 -7.64 -8.00 -21.42
C ILE A 24 -9.08 -8.51 -21.36
N THR A 25 -9.38 -9.34 -20.35
CA THR A 25 -10.69 -9.99 -20.18
C THR A 25 -11.63 -9.29 -19.21
N SER A 26 -11.11 -8.37 -18.38
CA SER A 26 -11.89 -7.55 -17.45
C SER A 26 -11.56 -6.07 -17.69
N LYS A 27 -12.60 -5.23 -17.80
CA LYS A 27 -12.45 -3.78 -18.05
C LYS A 27 -13.38 -2.93 -17.18
N ASP A 28 -14.37 -3.57 -16.56
CA ASP A 28 -15.49 -3.02 -15.81
C ASP A 28 -15.35 -3.26 -14.29
N PHE A 29 -14.20 -3.77 -13.85
CA PHE A 29 -13.96 -4.08 -12.44
C PHE A 29 -12.57 -3.62 -11.99
N PHE A 30 -12.55 -2.78 -10.98
CA PHE A 30 -11.36 -2.32 -10.26
C PHE A 30 -11.46 -2.72 -8.79
N SER A 31 -10.57 -3.62 -8.35
CA SER A 31 -10.41 -3.99 -6.93
C SER A 31 -9.41 -3.04 -6.29
N THR A 32 -9.85 -2.19 -5.35
CA THR A 32 -8.99 -1.17 -4.76
C THR A 32 -7.80 -1.78 -4.03
N ARG A 33 -8.03 -2.80 -3.20
CA ARG A 33 -6.97 -3.52 -2.48
C ARG A 33 -5.92 -4.06 -3.45
N ASP A 34 -6.33 -4.79 -4.47
CA ASP A 34 -5.39 -5.52 -5.33
C ASP A 34 -4.63 -4.57 -6.26
N GLN A 35 -5.29 -3.50 -6.73
CA GLN A 35 -4.66 -2.48 -7.57
C GLN A 35 -3.67 -1.64 -6.78
N MET A 36 -4.00 -1.27 -5.54
CA MET A 36 -3.07 -0.55 -4.67
C MET A 36 -1.92 -1.45 -4.22
N LEU A 37 -2.15 -2.73 -3.91
CA LEU A 37 -1.07 -3.69 -3.66
C LEU A 37 -0.12 -3.78 -4.85
N LEU A 38 -0.65 -3.87 -6.07
CA LEU A 38 0.18 -3.86 -7.28
C LEU A 38 0.97 -2.56 -7.43
N ALA A 39 0.33 -1.41 -7.23
CA ALA A 39 0.99 -0.12 -7.32
C ALA A 39 2.07 0.05 -6.22
N ASN A 40 1.88 -0.54 -5.04
CA ASN A 40 2.88 -0.58 -3.97
C ASN A 40 4.07 -1.44 -4.36
N GLU A 41 3.84 -2.67 -4.82
CA GLU A 41 4.92 -3.59 -5.22
C GLU A 41 5.70 -3.09 -6.43
N ILE A 42 5.03 -2.45 -7.40
CA ILE A 42 5.69 -1.84 -8.56
C ILE A 42 6.52 -0.62 -8.14
N ASN A 43 6.07 0.17 -7.17
CA ASN A 43 6.86 1.30 -6.64
C ASN A 43 8.18 0.81 -6.05
N GLU A 44 8.11 -0.17 -5.16
CA GLU A 44 9.27 -0.78 -4.52
C GLU A 44 10.16 -1.55 -5.52
N SER A 45 9.57 -2.15 -6.54
CA SER A 45 10.28 -2.74 -7.68
C SER A 45 10.66 -1.71 -8.75
N GLY A 46 10.46 -0.41 -8.52
CA GLY A 46 10.72 0.67 -9.44
C GLY A 46 12.07 1.33 -9.18
N GLU A 47 12.05 2.64 -8.97
CA GLU A 47 13.23 3.47 -8.67
C GLU A 47 14.08 2.94 -7.52
N PRO A 48 13.54 2.58 -6.33
CA PRO A 48 14.35 2.03 -5.24
C PRO A 48 15.12 0.76 -5.65
N PHE A 49 14.50 -0.09 -6.48
CA PHE A 49 15.17 -1.29 -6.98
C PHE A 49 16.22 -0.96 -8.04
N ALA A 50 15.97 0.02 -8.91
CA ALA A 50 16.96 0.47 -9.89
C ALA A 50 18.22 1.04 -9.20
N GLU A 51 18.04 1.88 -8.18
CA GLU A 51 19.13 2.44 -7.40
C GLU A 51 19.90 1.36 -6.63
N ALA A 52 19.19 0.39 -6.03
CA ALA A 52 19.82 -0.74 -5.37
C ALA A 52 20.65 -1.62 -6.33
N LEU A 53 20.29 -1.65 -7.61
CA LEU A 53 21.09 -2.28 -8.67
C LEU A 53 22.28 -1.43 -9.13
N GLY A 54 22.37 -0.17 -8.66
CA GLY A 54 23.44 0.78 -8.96
C GLY A 54 23.20 1.63 -10.20
N TYR A 55 21.96 1.76 -10.65
CA TYR A 55 21.61 2.72 -11.70
C TYR A 55 21.53 4.14 -11.16
N ASP A 56 21.92 5.09 -11.99
CA ASP A 56 21.74 6.52 -11.77
C ASP A 56 20.46 6.95 -12.51
N LEU A 57 19.45 7.41 -11.77
CA LEU A 57 18.14 7.76 -12.32
C LEU A 57 18.20 9.07 -13.13
N ASP A 58 19.16 9.95 -12.84
CA ASP A 58 19.36 11.22 -13.57
C ASP A 58 19.82 11.00 -15.02
N GLU A 59 20.36 9.81 -15.33
CA GLU A 59 20.73 9.44 -16.69
C GLU A 59 19.54 8.96 -17.55
N LEU A 60 18.37 8.76 -16.94
CA LEU A 60 17.18 8.27 -17.65
C LEU A 60 16.48 9.41 -18.39
N ASP A 61 16.15 9.16 -19.67
CA ASP A 61 15.29 10.03 -20.46
C ASP A 61 13.99 9.29 -20.78
N PRO A 62 12.82 9.74 -20.27
CA PRO A 62 11.54 9.07 -20.52
C PRO A 62 11.19 9.02 -22.01
N MET A 63 11.74 9.91 -22.84
CA MET A 63 11.53 9.95 -24.30
C MET A 63 12.44 8.99 -25.06
N VAL A 64 13.46 8.41 -24.43
CA VAL A 64 14.43 7.50 -25.07
C VAL A 64 14.28 6.10 -24.49
N LEU A 65 13.39 5.33 -25.13
CA LEU A 65 13.05 3.97 -24.69
C LEU A 65 14.28 3.07 -24.52
N ASN A 66 14.36 2.39 -23.39
CA ASN A 66 15.39 1.38 -23.06
C ASN A 66 16.83 1.93 -23.04
N GLN A 67 17.04 3.15 -22.56
CA GLN A 67 18.38 3.70 -22.30
C GLN A 67 18.61 3.97 -20.79
N PRO A 68 19.83 3.75 -20.28
CA PRO A 68 20.97 3.08 -20.94
C PRO A 68 20.70 1.62 -21.30
N ASP A 69 19.75 0.97 -20.62
CA ASP A 69 19.26 -0.36 -20.98
C ASP A 69 17.77 -0.56 -20.66
N SER A 70 17.25 -1.75 -20.98
CA SER A 70 15.84 -2.08 -20.77
C SER A 70 15.47 -2.23 -19.30
N ILE A 71 16.38 -2.65 -18.43
CA ILE A 71 16.10 -2.84 -17.00
C ILE A 71 15.92 -1.46 -16.39
N SER A 72 16.93 -0.60 -16.47
CA SER A 72 16.89 0.75 -15.89
C SER A 72 15.67 1.55 -16.36
N TYR A 73 15.34 1.51 -17.65
CA TYR A 73 14.17 2.20 -18.18
C TYR A 73 12.84 1.65 -17.63
N THR A 74 12.72 0.33 -17.46
CA THR A 74 11.48 -0.27 -16.94
C THR A 74 11.31 0.06 -15.47
N LEU A 75 12.38 -0.11 -14.69
CA LEU A 75 12.35 0.11 -13.25
C LEU A 75 12.20 1.61 -12.91
N GLY A 76 13.00 2.47 -13.54
CA GLY A 76 12.99 3.91 -13.24
C GLY A 76 11.83 4.68 -13.87
N ILE A 77 11.38 4.33 -15.09
CA ILE A 77 10.35 5.11 -15.79
C ILE A 77 9.00 4.39 -15.82
N GLU A 78 8.93 3.19 -16.41
CA GLU A 78 7.63 2.54 -16.66
C GLU A 78 6.91 2.15 -15.36
N ASN A 79 7.65 1.64 -14.38
CA ASN A 79 7.13 1.30 -13.07
C ASN A 79 6.69 2.53 -12.28
N TYR A 80 7.51 3.59 -12.28
CA TYR A 80 7.19 4.85 -11.63
C TYR A 80 5.86 5.42 -12.17
N GLU A 81 5.72 5.54 -13.48
CA GLU A 81 4.52 6.06 -14.12
C GLU A 81 3.28 5.20 -13.87
N TYR A 82 3.43 3.87 -13.89
CA TYR A 82 2.34 2.95 -13.54
C TYR A 82 1.83 3.20 -12.12
N SER A 83 2.78 3.23 -11.19
CA SER A 83 2.54 3.46 -9.76
C SER A 83 1.89 4.83 -9.50
N ARG A 84 2.37 5.89 -10.18
CA ARG A 84 1.83 7.26 -10.14
C ARG A 84 0.41 7.38 -10.65
N TYR A 85 0.12 6.74 -11.78
CA TYR A 85 -1.20 6.83 -12.40
C TYR A 85 -2.30 6.27 -11.48
N HIS A 86 -2.01 5.15 -10.82
CA HIS A 86 -2.93 4.51 -9.87
C HIS A 86 -3.17 5.36 -8.63
N LEU A 87 -2.11 5.97 -8.07
CA LEU A 87 -2.24 6.92 -6.96
C LEU A 87 -3.22 8.05 -7.32
N GLY A 88 -2.92 8.80 -8.39
CA GLY A 88 -3.75 9.93 -8.78
C GLY A 88 -5.19 9.53 -9.08
N THR A 89 -5.39 8.35 -9.68
CA THR A 89 -6.72 7.83 -10.00
C THR A 89 -7.54 7.54 -8.76
N VAL A 90 -7.00 6.76 -7.82
CA VAL A 90 -7.73 6.39 -6.60
C VAL A 90 -7.94 7.63 -5.75
N ILE A 91 -6.88 8.37 -5.42
CA ILE A 91 -6.87 9.35 -4.34
C ILE A 91 -7.63 10.64 -4.63
N SER A 92 -7.54 11.18 -5.85
CA SER A 92 -8.06 12.53 -6.12
C SER A 92 -8.96 12.66 -7.36
N ARG A 93 -9.11 11.59 -8.15
CA ARG A 93 -9.79 11.65 -9.46
C ARG A 93 -11.06 10.81 -9.54
N SER A 94 -11.02 9.55 -9.16
CA SER A 94 -12.13 8.59 -9.36
C SER A 94 -13.33 8.87 -8.47
N GLY A 95 -13.07 9.33 -7.25
CA GLY A 95 -14.06 9.44 -6.18
C GLY A 95 -14.48 8.11 -5.57
N ILE A 96 -13.66 7.07 -5.64
CA ILE A 96 -13.90 5.73 -5.07
C ILE A 96 -13.75 5.70 -3.53
N GLY A 97 -14.32 6.68 -2.83
CA GLY A 97 -14.22 6.75 -1.38
C GLY A 97 -15.00 7.91 -0.76
N LEU A 98 -14.91 7.99 0.57
CA LEU A 98 -15.44 9.08 1.38
C LEU A 98 -14.54 10.31 1.28
N HIS A 99 -15.15 11.45 0.98
CA HIS A 99 -14.46 12.70 0.69
C HIS A 99 -13.88 13.36 1.96
N MET A 100 -12.68 13.95 1.87
CA MET A 100 -11.94 14.57 2.97
C MET A 100 -12.71 15.66 3.73
N MET A 101 -13.67 16.33 3.08
CA MET A 101 -14.59 17.29 3.75
C MET A 101 -15.25 16.66 4.98
N TRP A 102 -15.60 15.38 4.94
CA TRP A 102 -16.28 14.71 6.05
C TRP A 102 -15.31 13.90 6.94
N ALA A 103 -14.02 14.18 6.86
CA ALA A 103 -13.00 13.44 7.59
C ALA A 103 -12.89 13.88 9.06
N PRO A 104 -12.43 13.00 9.97
CA PRO A 104 -12.43 13.28 11.41
C PRO A 104 -11.71 14.56 11.83
N VAL A 105 -10.52 14.83 11.30
CA VAL A 105 -9.73 16.02 11.66
C VAL A 105 -10.42 17.28 11.17
N VAL A 106 -10.93 17.28 9.93
CA VAL A 106 -11.68 18.40 9.35
C VAL A 106 -12.92 18.71 10.18
N MET A 107 -13.70 17.68 10.54
CA MET A 107 -14.89 17.85 11.39
C MET A 107 -14.54 18.38 12.79
N GLN A 108 -13.42 17.93 13.38
CA GLN A 108 -12.98 18.41 14.69
C GLN A 108 -12.57 19.89 14.64
N MET A 109 -11.77 20.28 13.63
CA MET A 109 -11.35 21.67 13.44
C MET A 109 -12.56 22.57 13.14
N ALA A 110 -13.44 22.16 12.24
CA ALA A 110 -14.66 22.89 11.89
C ALA A 110 -15.60 23.12 13.09
N ALA A 111 -15.63 22.20 14.06
CA ALA A 111 -16.41 22.33 15.29
C ALA A 111 -15.81 23.34 16.30
N MET A 112 -14.53 23.70 16.14
CA MET A 112 -13.83 24.68 16.97
C MET A 112 -13.94 26.12 16.42
N GLU A 113 -14.45 26.26 15.20
CA GLU A 113 -14.57 27.54 14.51
C GLU A 113 -15.70 28.43 15.08
N PRO A 114 -15.56 29.77 14.98
CA PRO A 114 -16.55 30.68 15.51
C PRO A 114 -17.88 30.63 14.72
N PRO A 115 -19.01 31.11 15.28
CA PRO A 115 -20.33 31.03 14.63
C PRO A 115 -20.50 31.72 13.27
N GLY A 116 -19.51 32.50 12.83
CA GLY A 116 -19.49 33.16 11.51
C GLY A 116 -18.72 32.40 10.44
N PHE A 117 -18.17 31.24 10.79
CA PHE A 117 -17.67 30.24 9.87
C PHE A 117 -18.87 29.38 9.49
N ASP A 118 -19.38 29.52 8.27
CA ASP A 118 -20.71 29.03 7.86
C ASP A 118 -20.78 28.49 6.40
N GLY A 119 -19.62 28.18 5.82
CA GLY A 119 -19.52 27.72 4.42
C GLY A 119 -19.48 28.88 3.43
N SER A 120 -19.00 30.05 3.86
CA SER A 120 -18.96 31.27 3.05
C SER A 120 -17.62 31.52 2.36
N PHE A 121 -16.54 30.85 2.79
CA PHE A 121 -15.25 30.91 2.10
C PHE A 121 -15.28 30.18 0.74
N THR A 122 -16.24 29.26 0.55
CA THR A 122 -16.49 28.57 -0.74
C THR A 122 -17.57 29.25 -1.61
N GLY A 123 -18.13 30.39 -1.17
CA GLY A 123 -19.08 31.19 -1.96
C GLY A 123 -20.35 31.57 -1.21
N THR A 124 -21.47 30.94 -1.54
CA THR A 124 -22.75 31.20 -0.84
C THR A 124 -22.81 30.33 0.41
N PRO A 125 -23.08 30.90 1.60
CA PRO A 125 -23.18 30.12 2.84
C PRO A 125 -24.05 28.88 2.65
N ASN A 126 -23.45 27.71 2.83
CA ASN A 126 -24.12 26.43 2.66
C ASN A 126 -24.50 25.78 4.01
N GLY A 127 -24.04 26.36 5.13
CA GLY A 127 -24.36 25.93 6.48
C GLY A 127 -23.50 24.77 7.00
N PHE A 128 -22.42 24.43 6.29
CA PHE A 128 -21.41 23.48 6.72
C PHE A 128 -20.11 24.25 6.96
N ASN A 129 -19.40 23.88 8.01
CA ASN A 129 -18.14 24.53 8.36
C ASN A 129 -16.96 23.75 7.77
N GLU A 130 -17.20 22.47 7.50
CA GLU A 130 -16.21 21.50 7.05
C GLU A 130 -15.63 21.82 5.66
N ASP A 131 -16.38 22.51 4.80
CA ASP A 131 -15.90 22.90 3.48
C ASP A 131 -14.92 24.07 3.55
N ASP A 132 -15.24 25.09 4.32
CA ASP A 132 -14.35 26.22 4.57
C ASP A 132 -13.08 25.75 5.31
N GLU A 133 -13.22 24.78 6.22
CA GLU A 133 -12.07 24.22 6.96
C GLU A 133 -11.15 23.41 6.06
N LEU A 134 -11.72 22.56 5.19
CA LEU A 134 -10.93 21.87 4.17
C LEU A 134 -10.21 22.87 3.26
N MET A 135 -10.87 23.96 2.87
CA MET A 135 -10.23 24.99 2.04
C MET A 135 -9.09 25.70 2.76
N LYS A 136 -9.20 25.99 4.06
CA LYS A 136 -8.07 26.53 4.84
C LYS A 136 -6.88 25.58 4.83
N ILE A 137 -7.11 24.28 5.08
CA ILE A 137 -6.05 23.27 5.06
C ILE A 137 -5.36 23.24 3.69
N ILE A 138 -6.15 23.21 2.61
CA ILE A 138 -5.61 23.20 1.24
C ILE A 138 -4.84 24.49 0.91
N MET A 139 -5.36 25.66 1.32
CA MET A 139 -4.67 26.94 1.14
C MET A 139 -3.38 27.03 1.96
N HIS A 140 -3.36 26.41 3.14
CA HIS A 140 -2.19 26.34 3.99
C HIS A 140 -1.10 25.48 3.33
N PHE A 141 -1.43 24.28 2.86
CA PHE A 141 -0.47 23.44 2.12
C PHE A 141 0.06 24.14 0.87
N ALA A 142 -0.80 24.85 0.13
CA ALA A 142 -0.42 25.67 -1.01
C ALA A 142 0.56 26.80 -0.65
N MET A 143 0.38 27.42 0.53
CA MET A 143 1.32 28.44 1.03
C MET A 143 2.68 27.82 1.35
N LEU A 144 2.68 26.68 2.06
CA LEU A 144 3.89 26.00 2.53
C LEU A 144 4.75 25.41 1.41
N SER A 145 4.12 24.99 0.30
CA SER A 145 4.84 24.42 -0.83
C SER A 145 5.00 25.37 -2.01
N GLY A 146 4.35 26.54 -2.04
CA GLY A 146 4.25 27.36 -3.25
C GLY A 146 3.35 26.80 -4.36
N GLY A 147 2.79 25.60 -4.17
CA GLY A 147 1.92 24.90 -5.12
C GLY A 147 0.46 25.32 -5.06
N MET A 148 -0.34 24.87 -6.03
CA MET A 148 -1.79 25.09 -6.03
C MET A 148 -2.53 23.78 -6.26
N ALA A 149 -3.71 23.66 -5.63
CA ALA A 149 -4.60 22.54 -5.88
C ALA A 149 -5.07 22.51 -7.36
N PRO A 150 -5.19 21.31 -7.96
CA PRO A 150 -5.92 21.17 -9.22
C PRO A 150 -7.38 21.57 -9.03
N GLN A 151 -8.08 21.92 -10.11
CA GLN A 151 -9.51 22.22 -10.06
C GLN A 151 -10.33 20.96 -9.86
N ASN A 152 -11.38 21.08 -9.04
CA ASN A 152 -12.32 20.02 -8.71
C ASN A 152 -11.62 18.68 -8.35
N PRO A 153 -10.71 18.62 -7.37
CA PRO A 153 -10.19 17.35 -6.90
C PRO A 153 -11.24 16.60 -6.05
N TRP A 154 -11.01 15.33 -5.79
CA TRP A 154 -11.79 14.53 -4.83
C TRP A 154 -10.86 13.85 -3.83
N PRO A 155 -10.20 14.62 -2.94
CA PRO A 155 -9.39 14.01 -1.90
C PRO A 155 -10.26 13.16 -0.97
N GLN A 156 -9.74 12.02 -0.53
CA GLN A 156 -10.53 11.01 0.20
C GLN A 156 -9.76 10.36 1.34
N PHE A 157 -10.50 9.96 2.39
CA PHE A 157 -9.91 9.33 3.58
C PHE A 157 -10.33 7.88 3.81
N ALA A 158 -11.30 7.36 3.05
CA ALA A 158 -11.73 5.97 3.19
C ALA A 158 -12.21 5.41 1.86
N GLU A 159 -11.39 4.56 1.25
CA GLU A 159 -11.63 3.97 -0.06
C GLU A 159 -12.63 2.82 0.00
N PHE A 160 -13.48 2.76 -1.02
CA PHE A 160 -14.40 1.66 -1.24
C PHE A 160 -13.69 0.44 -1.83
N ALA A 161 -14.25 -0.74 -1.58
CA ALA A 161 -13.67 -2.02 -1.96
C ALA A 161 -13.42 -2.16 -3.47
N SER A 162 -14.37 -1.72 -4.28
CA SER A 162 -14.27 -1.81 -5.74
C SER A 162 -15.20 -0.84 -6.49
N GLY A 163 -14.99 -0.71 -7.80
CA GLY A 163 -15.90 0.02 -8.69
C GLY A 163 -15.61 -0.21 -10.17
N ASP A 164 -16.47 0.33 -11.03
CA ASP A 164 -16.27 0.35 -12.48
C ASP A 164 -15.45 1.60 -12.88
N PRO A 165 -14.27 1.44 -13.51
CA PRO A 165 -13.41 2.56 -13.88
C PRO A 165 -13.87 3.33 -15.12
N HIS A 166 -14.94 2.92 -15.81
CA HIS A 166 -15.46 3.65 -16.96
C HIS A 166 -16.06 5.00 -16.56
N LEU A 167 -15.66 6.04 -17.29
CA LEU A 167 -16.17 7.39 -17.09
C LEU A 167 -17.57 7.51 -17.69
N PRO A 168 -18.59 7.96 -16.93
CA PRO A 168 -19.93 8.20 -17.47
C PRO A 168 -20.02 9.47 -18.33
N GLN A 169 -18.92 10.23 -18.43
CA GLN A 169 -18.78 11.45 -19.21
C GLN A 169 -17.54 11.40 -20.13
N ALA A 170 -17.52 12.29 -21.13
CA ALA A 170 -16.32 12.52 -21.93
C ALA A 170 -15.27 13.29 -21.11
N VAL A 171 -14.00 12.95 -21.30
CA VAL A 171 -12.85 13.62 -20.68
C VAL A 171 -12.70 15.03 -21.26
N ALA A 172 -12.62 16.03 -20.38
CA ALA A 172 -12.40 17.42 -20.78
C ALA A 172 -10.98 17.62 -21.36
N PRO A 173 -10.77 18.54 -22.32
CA PRO A 173 -9.44 18.78 -22.89
C PRO A 173 -8.37 19.22 -21.87
N ASP A 174 -8.79 19.84 -20.78
CA ASP A 174 -7.98 20.38 -19.69
C ASP A 174 -7.98 19.47 -18.44
N PHE A 175 -8.25 18.17 -18.61
CA PHE A 175 -8.34 17.20 -17.50
C PHE A 175 -7.09 17.10 -16.62
N GLN A 176 -5.93 17.59 -17.10
CA GLN A 176 -4.70 17.66 -16.31
C GLN A 176 -4.77 18.71 -15.20
N MET A 177 -5.59 19.76 -15.39
CA MET A 177 -5.78 20.85 -14.43
C MET A 177 -7.18 20.84 -13.80
N ASP A 178 -8.18 20.19 -14.42
CA ASP A 178 -9.54 20.02 -13.90
C ASP A 178 -9.97 18.55 -13.86
N PHE A 179 -10.12 18.00 -12.66
CA PHE A 179 -10.47 16.59 -12.47
C PHE A 179 -11.99 16.32 -12.53
N SER A 180 -12.83 17.31 -12.81
CA SER A 180 -14.29 17.19 -12.82
C SER A 180 -14.81 16.05 -13.71
N THR A 181 -14.15 15.79 -14.84
CA THR A 181 -14.52 14.74 -15.80
C THR A 181 -13.88 13.38 -15.57
N LEU A 182 -13.06 13.23 -14.53
CA LEU A 182 -12.35 11.98 -14.20
C LEU A 182 -13.07 11.12 -13.16
N ARG A 183 -14.27 11.54 -12.73
CA ARG A 183 -15.10 10.79 -11.76
C ARG A 183 -15.68 9.52 -12.37
N TRP A 184 -15.57 8.43 -11.62
CA TRP A 184 -16.23 7.17 -11.98
C TRP A 184 -17.73 7.25 -11.65
N ASP A 185 -18.51 6.33 -12.22
CA ASP A 185 -19.93 6.24 -11.89
C ASP A 185 -20.10 5.72 -10.45
N ARG A 186 -20.45 6.63 -9.53
CA ARG A 186 -20.66 6.31 -8.11
C ARG A 186 -21.77 5.29 -7.88
N SER A 187 -22.67 5.06 -8.84
CA SER A 187 -23.70 4.02 -8.77
C SER A 187 -23.18 2.62 -9.08
N LEU A 188 -22.00 2.51 -9.68
CA LEU A 188 -21.31 1.25 -10.00
C LEU A 188 -20.17 0.93 -9.02
N MET A 189 -20.11 1.62 -7.88
CA MET A 189 -19.15 1.34 -6.81
C MET A 189 -19.73 0.37 -5.79
N ASP A 190 -18.91 -0.59 -5.34
CA ASP A 190 -19.18 -1.37 -4.14
C ASP A 190 -18.80 -0.53 -2.92
N LYS A 191 -19.80 0.12 -2.32
CA LYS A 191 -19.63 1.02 -1.16
C LYS A 191 -19.43 0.28 0.16
N THR A 192 -18.54 -0.71 0.12
CA THR A 192 -18.07 -1.45 1.29
C THR A 192 -16.69 -0.94 1.64
N LEU A 193 -16.47 -0.56 2.90
CA LEU A 193 -15.15 -0.31 3.46
C LEU A 193 -14.58 -1.63 3.97
N ASN A 194 -13.30 -1.86 3.70
CA ASN A 194 -12.54 -2.95 4.29
C ASN A 194 -11.10 -2.51 4.59
N PRO A 195 -10.46 -3.05 5.65
CA PRO A 195 -9.10 -2.64 6.01
C PRO A 195 -8.06 -2.99 4.94
N GLY A 196 -8.29 -3.98 4.07
CA GLY A 196 -7.40 -4.29 2.96
C GLY A 196 -7.27 -3.16 1.94
N ALA A 197 -8.39 -2.64 1.45
CA ALA A 197 -8.46 -1.55 0.48
C ALA A 197 -7.92 -0.25 1.09
N MET A 198 -8.36 0.09 2.30
CA MET A 198 -7.87 1.28 3.01
C MET A 198 -6.39 1.17 3.35
N GLY A 199 -5.93 0.00 3.81
CA GLY A 199 -4.55 -0.26 4.21
C GLY A 199 -3.56 -0.25 3.05
N GLN A 200 -3.90 -0.88 1.93
CA GLN A 200 -3.05 -0.81 0.73
C GLN A 200 -3.02 0.61 0.13
N THR A 201 -4.13 1.36 0.21
CA THR A 201 -4.12 2.77 -0.18
C THR A 201 -3.31 3.63 0.80
N LEU A 202 -3.36 3.34 2.11
CA LEU A 202 -2.53 4.01 3.12
C LEU A 202 -1.04 3.77 2.85
N MET A 203 -0.64 2.54 2.55
CA MET A 203 0.73 2.23 2.14
C MET A 203 1.13 3.02 0.89
N LYS A 204 0.23 3.12 -0.10
CA LYS A 204 0.47 3.90 -1.33
C LYS A 204 0.66 5.39 -1.05
N GLN A 205 -0.18 5.95 -0.17
CA GLN A 205 -0.07 7.33 0.31
C GLN A 205 1.27 7.57 1.01
N TYR A 206 1.71 6.64 1.87
CA TYR A 206 3.02 6.73 2.51
C TYR A 206 4.15 6.76 1.49
N LEU A 207 4.18 5.79 0.56
CA LEU A 207 5.29 5.66 -0.40
C LEU A 207 5.52 6.93 -1.22
N TRP A 208 4.45 7.70 -1.44
CA TRP A 208 4.50 8.94 -2.21
C TRP A 208 4.69 10.15 -1.30
N ALA A 209 4.10 10.16 -0.11
CA ALA A 209 4.34 11.22 0.86
C ALA A 209 5.81 11.27 1.30
N GLN A 210 6.47 10.11 1.51
CA GLN A 210 7.89 10.08 1.87
C GLN A 210 8.75 10.64 0.74
N ASP A 211 8.46 10.27 -0.51
CA ASP A 211 9.22 10.71 -1.68
C ASP A 211 9.05 12.23 -1.87
N MET A 212 7.81 12.68 -1.88
CA MET A 212 7.43 14.08 -2.12
C MET A 212 7.81 15.04 -0.99
N LEU A 213 7.95 14.56 0.25
CA LEU A 213 8.29 15.39 1.42
C LEU A 213 9.69 15.09 1.97
N GLY A 214 10.47 14.25 1.30
CA GLY A 214 11.81 13.85 1.73
C GLY A 214 12.88 14.93 1.51
N THR A 215 12.54 16.01 0.82
CA THR A 215 13.44 17.12 0.48
C THR A 215 12.70 18.47 0.53
N PHE A 216 13.43 19.56 0.28
CA PHE A 216 12.91 20.92 0.16
C PHE A 216 13.22 21.50 -1.21
N HIS A 217 12.62 22.64 -1.55
CA HIS A 217 12.94 23.41 -2.75
C HIS A 217 12.96 24.91 -2.48
N ASP A 218 13.58 25.68 -3.37
CA ASP A 218 13.57 27.14 -3.34
C ASP A 218 12.53 27.76 -4.29
N SER A 219 12.39 29.09 -4.33
CA SER A 219 11.40 29.74 -5.20
C SER A 219 11.65 29.59 -6.71
N ASP A 220 12.83 29.11 -7.12
CA ASP A 220 13.14 28.77 -8.51
C ASP A 220 12.83 27.29 -8.82
N GLU A 221 12.22 26.54 -7.87
CA GLU A 221 11.95 25.09 -7.93
C GLU A 221 13.23 24.24 -8.00
N GLU A 222 14.35 24.73 -7.47
CA GLU A 222 15.58 23.96 -7.35
C GLU A 222 15.66 23.26 -5.99
N GLU A 223 16.16 22.02 -5.97
CA GLU A 223 16.25 21.22 -4.76
C GLU A 223 17.14 21.86 -3.68
N VAL A 224 16.63 21.89 -2.46
CA VAL A 224 17.35 22.25 -1.23
C VAL A 224 17.49 21.01 -0.37
N VAL A 225 18.63 20.32 -0.50
CA VAL A 225 18.91 19.08 0.24
C VAL A 225 18.86 19.32 1.76
N PRO A 226 18.02 18.56 2.51
CA PRO A 226 17.99 18.62 3.96
C PRO A 226 19.31 18.16 4.57
N ASP A 227 19.87 18.97 5.46
CA ASP A 227 21.13 18.68 6.17
C ASP A 227 21.02 18.80 7.69
N GLY A 228 19.79 18.96 8.19
CA GLY A 228 19.47 19.22 9.59
C GLY A 228 19.74 20.67 10.03
N THR A 229 20.04 21.58 9.10
CA THR A 229 20.24 23.01 9.37
C THR A 229 19.39 23.93 8.49
N ASN A 230 19.10 23.51 7.25
CA ASN A 230 18.12 24.18 6.39
C ASN A 230 16.71 23.71 6.76
N SER A 231 15.76 24.65 6.85
CA SER A 231 14.36 24.39 7.19
C SER A 231 13.47 25.40 6.48
N ALA A 232 12.23 24.99 6.17
CA ALA A 232 11.17 25.88 5.71
C ALA A 232 10.63 26.79 6.83
N ASP A 233 10.94 26.48 8.09
CA ASP A 233 10.44 27.15 9.27
C ASP A 233 11.30 28.31 9.76
N SER A 234 10.67 29.16 10.56
CA SER A 234 11.29 30.27 11.27
C SER A 234 12.22 29.75 12.37
N THR A 235 13.34 30.44 12.61
CA THR A 235 14.27 30.05 13.67
C THR A 235 13.58 29.92 15.04
N ASP A 236 13.78 28.78 15.70
CA ASP A 236 13.19 28.43 17.00
C ASP A 236 11.64 28.38 17.02
N SER A 237 10.99 28.14 15.87
CA SER A 237 9.53 28.08 15.75
C SER A 237 9.10 27.07 14.68
N PRO A 238 8.04 26.26 14.91
CA PRO A 238 7.50 25.35 13.92
C PRO A 238 6.53 26.10 12.99
N HIS A 239 6.95 27.25 12.46
CA HIS A 239 6.09 28.07 11.61
C HIS A 239 6.88 28.54 10.42
N PHE A 240 6.31 28.29 9.25
CA PHE A 240 6.86 28.67 7.97
C PHE A 240 7.43 30.10 7.95
N ASP A 241 8.67 30.24 7.49
CA ASP A 241 9.31 31.54 7.28
C ASP A 241 9.21 31.93 5.80
N PRO A 242 8.30 32.86 5.43
CA PRO A 242 8.15 33.27 4.04
C PRO A 242 9.37 34.04 3.49
N ASP A 243 10.33 34.42 4.33
CA ASP A 243 11.52 35.19 3.95
C ASP A 243 12.78 34.32 3.78
N ASN A 244 12.76 33.02 4.14
CA ASN A 244 13.93 32.13 4.07
C ASN A 244 14.17 31.48 2.68
N ASN A 245 13.18 31.59 1.77
CA ASN A 245 13.22 31.00 0.42
C ASN A 245 13.34 29.46 0.40
N ILE A 246 12.74 28.76 1.36
CA ILE A 246 12.71 27.30 1.45
C ILE A 246 11.27 26.84 1.63
N TYR A 247 10.84 25.89 0.80
CA TYR A 247 9.49 25.35 0.75
C TYR A 247 9.52 23.82 0.92
N TYR A 248 8.43 23.23 1.39
CA TYR A 248 8.33 21.78 1.53
C TYR A 248 8.29 21.07 0.18
N GLY A 249 8.96 19.91 0.08
CA GLY A 249 8.99 19.01 -1.07
C GLY A 249 10.01 19.35 -2.14
N GLY A 250 10.21 18.44 -3.11
CA GLY A 250 11.21 18.60 -4.20
C GLY A 250 10.84 19.65 -5.25
N ASP A 251 9.55 19.94 -5.38
CA ASP A 251 9.03 21.07 -6.14
C ASP A 251 7.68 21.53 -5.56
N ASN A 252 7.09 22.54 -6.18
CA ASN A 252 5.79 23.09 -5.79
C ASN A 252 4.67 22.04 -5.71
N THR A 253 4.67 21.09 -6.66
CA THR A 253 3.67 20.05 -6.82
C THR A 253 3.86 18.94 -5.79
N ASP A 254 5.08 18.48 -5.61
CA ASP A 254 5.44 17.43 -4.68
C ASP A 254 5.16 17.87 -3.25
N GLY A 255 5.60 19.08 -2.87
CA GLY A 255 5.29 19.63 -1.55
C GLY A 255 3.80 19.71 -1.26
N PHE A 256 3.00 20.14 -2.25
CA PHE A 256 1.55 20.25 -2.10
C PHE A 256 0.90 18.87 -1.97
N ILE A 257 1.20 17.96 -2.90
CA ILE A 257 0.57 16.63 -2.95
C ILE A 257 1.01 15.80 -1.74
N GLY A 258 2.29 15.83 -1.37
CA GLY A 258 2.82 15.11 -0.22
C GLY A 258 2.10 15.46 1.09
N GLN A 259 1.81 16.75 1.31
CA GLN A 259 1.00 17.19 2.46
C GLN A 259 -0.45 16.70 2.36
N VAL A 260 -1.09 16.76 1.19
CA VAL A 260 -2.45 16.22 0.99
C VAL A 260 -2.50 14.72 1.30
N LEU A 261 -1.56 13.93 0.76
CA LEU A 261 -1.48 12.48 0.99
C LEU A 261 -1.28 12.15 2.48
N THR A 262 -0.44 12.93 3.16
CA THR A 262 -0.22 12.80 4.60
C THR A 262 -1.49 13.10 5.39
N ALA A 263 -2.20 14.18 5.06
CA ALA A 263 -3.47 14.55 5.70
C ALA A 263 -4.56 13.48 5.50
N GLU A 264 -4.66 12.89 4.31
CA GLU A 264 -5.56 11.77 4.03
C GLU A 264 -5.21 10.54 4.87
N GLY A 265 -3.93 10.17 4.94
CA GLY A 265 -3.45 9.04 5.74
C GLY A 265 -3.74 9.20 7.24
N ILE A 266 -3.54 10.41 7.78
CA ILE A 266 -3.88 10.74 9.17
C ILE A 266 -5.37 10.61 9.41
N ASN A 267 -6.21 11.19 8.54
CA ASN A 267 -7.66 11.15 8.68
C ASN A 267 -8.22 9.74 8.54
N LYS A 268 -7.66 8.94 7.63
CA LYS A 268 -7.98 7.53 7.41
C LYS A 268 -7.74 6.69 8.66
N THR A 269 -6.55 6.83 9.25
CA THR A 269 -6.19 6.14 10.50
C THR A 269 -7.01 6.61 11.69
N MET A 270 -7.27 7.92 11.81
CA MET A 270 -8.16 8.45 12.84
C MET A 270 -9.58 7.89 12.69
N PHE A 271 -10.10 7.81 11.46
CA PHE A 271 -11.42 7.25 11.19
C PHE A 271 -11.50 5.76 11.56
N LEU A 272 -10.47 4.98 11.23
CA LEU A 272 -10.38 3.57 11.60
C LEU A 272 -10.56 3.38 13.12
N ILE A 273 -9.76 4.07 13.94
CA ILE A 273 -9.78 3.85 15.40
C ILE A 273 -10.94 4.53 16.12
N THR A 274 -11.56 5.57 15.54
CA THR A 274 -12.66 6.31 16.19
C THR A 274 -14.04 5.83 15.78
N SER A 275 -14.16 5.21 14.61
CA SER A 275 -15.47 4.90 14.00
C SER A 275 -15.61 3.46 13.54
N LEU A 276 -14.52 2.74 13.26
CA LEU A 276 -14.58 1.40 12.63
C LEU A 276 -14.14 0.26 13.56
N ALA A 277 -13.82 0.54 14.82
CA ALA A 277 -13.48 -0.50 15.79
C ALA A 277 -14.74 -1.27 16.20
N TYR A 278 -14.75 -2.59 15.99
CA TYR A 278 -15.89 -3.46 16.23
C TYR A 278 -15.67 -4.35 17.46
N ASP A 279 -16.67 -4.42 18.33
CA ASP A 279 -16.62 -5.20 19.58
C ASP A 279 -17.38 -6.54 19.50
N GLY A 280 -17.84 -6.93 18.31
CA GLY A 280 -18.73 -8.08 18.11
C GLY A 280 -20.21 -7.75 18.09
N THR A 281 -20.58 -6.51 18.42
CA THR A 281 -21.97 -6.04 18.42
C THR A 281 -22.12 -4.74 17.63
N GLU A 282 -21.30 -3.73 17.93
CA GLU A 282 -21.39 -2.40 17.33
C GLU A 282 -20.02 -1.84 16.92
N LEU A 283 -20.06 -0.91 15.97
CA LEU A 283 -18.90 -0.10 15.60
C LEU A 283 -18.74 1.05 16.59
N GLY A 284 -17.50 1.42 16.87
CA GLY A 284 -17.17 2.52 17.74
C GLY A 284 -15.68 2.82 17.76
N MET A 285 -15.20 3.25 18.92
CA MET A 285 -13.81 3.69 19.11
C MET A 285 -12.96 2.70 19.92
N VAL A 286 -11.67 2.67 19.62
CA VAL A 286 -10.62 2.04 20.43
C VAL A 286 -9.60 3.11 20.82
N ASP A 287 -9.24 3.15 22.11
CA ASP A 287 -8.18 4.03 22.62
C ASP A 287 -6.86 3.25 22.67
N PRO A 288 -5.88 3.54 21.81
CA PRO A 288 -4.62 2.82 21.79
C PRO A 288 -3.80 2.88 23.09
N ALA A 289 -3.99 3.95 23.88
CA ALA A 289 -3.23 4.15 25.12
C ALA A 289 -3.61 3.12 26.18
N THR A 290 -4.90 2.78 26.26
CA THR A 290 -5.43 1.84 27.28
C THR A 290 -5.83 0.49 26.71
N TYR A 291 -5.70 0.27 25.40
CA TYR A 291 -6.18 -0.95 24.77
C TYR A 291 -5.45 -2.22 25.25
N ASN A 292 -6.25 -3.23 25.63
CA ASN A 292 -5.83 -4.58 25.96
C ASN A 292 -6.91 -5.56 25.46
N PRO A 293 -6.62 -6.47 24.49
CA PRO A 293 -7.61 -7.40 23.96
C PRO A 293 -8.11 -8.40 25.00
N GLU A 294 -7.36 -8.65 26.09
CA GLU A 294 -7.80 -9.50 27.20
C GLU A 294 -8.92 -8.87 28.04
N GLU A 295 -9.07 -7.55 27.99
CA GLU A 295 -10.10 -6.79 28.72
C GLU A 295 -11.36 -6.50 27.87
N GLY A 296 -11.37 -6.98 26.62
CA GLY A 296 -12.44 -6.75 25.66
C GLY A 296 -11.85 -6.40 24.30
N ILE A 297 -12.04 -7.30 23.34
CA ILE A 297 -11.44 -7.15 22.02
C ILE A 297 -12.20 -6.13 21.17
N LYS A 298 -11.44 -5.27 20.49
CA LYS A 298 -11.94 -4.33 19.49
C LYS A 298 -11.08 -4.47 18.24
N TYR A 299 -11.67 -4.95 17.16
CA TYR A 299 -10.97 -5.28 15.91
C TYR A 299 -11.64 -4.62 14.70
N PHE A 300 -11.03 -4.78 13.52
CA PHE A 300 -11.53 -4.14 12.30
C PHE A 300 -12.11 -5.22 11.37
N PRO A 301 -13.44 -5.24 11.15
CA PRO A 301 -14.09 -6.31 10.40
C PRO A 301 -13.81 -6.21 8.89
N HIS A 302 -13.94 -7.33 8.18
CA HIS A 302 -13.67 -7.44 6.75
C HIS A 302 -14.62 -6.60 5.89
N GLY A 303 -15.86 -6.37 6.32
CA GLY A 303 -16.84 -5.64 5.50
C GLY A 303 -17.74 -4.71 6.29
N ILE A 304 -17.70 -3.42 5.95
CA ILE A 304 -18.58 -2.38 6.48
C ILE A 304 -19.28 -1.67 5.31
N ALA A 305 -20.56 -1.93 5.11
CA ALA A 305 -21.36 -1.22 4.11
C ALA A 305 -21.62 0.22 4.53
N VAL A 306 -21.55 1.12 3.55
CA VAL A 306 -21.78 2.56 3.72
C VAL A 306 -23.06 2.99 3.02
N THR A 307 -23.99 3.56 3.79
CA THR A 307 -25.10 4.33 3.23
C THR A 307 -24.68 5.78 3.14
N GLU A 308 -24.77 6.35 1.95
CA GLU A 308 -24.50 7.76 1.70
C GLU A 308 -25.78 8.58 1.58
N SER A 309 -25.72 9.84 2.02
CA SER A 309 -26.78 10.82 1.88
C SER A 309 -26.30 12.04 1.09
N THR A 310 -27.19 12.61 0.28
CA THR A 310 -26.96 13.89 -0.38
C THR A 310 -27.17 15.02 0.62
N VAL A 311 -26.18 15.90 0.74
CA VAL A 311 -26.19 17.00 1.73
C VAL A 311 -26.57 18.35 1.08
N GLY A 312 -26.13 18.60 -0.16
CA GLY A 312 -26.45 19.80 -0.94
C GLY A 312 -26.09 19.61 -2.42
N GLU A 313 -26.57 20.51 -3.30
CA GLU A 313 -26.48 20.35 -4.77
C GLU A 313 -25.04 20.45 -5.34
N MET A 314 -24.06 20.82 -4.51
CA MET A 314 -22.64 20.96 -4.89
C MET A 314 -21.66 20.34 -3.87
N LEU A 315 -22.17 19.68 -2.83
CA LEU A 315 -21.33 19.09 -1.78
C LEU A 315 -21.15 17.59 -2.01
N PRO A 316 -19.98 17.03 -1.67
CA PRO A 316 -19.76 15.59 -1.75
C PRO A 316 -20.74 14.85 -0.82
N PRO A 317 -21.18 13.63 -1.19
CA PRO A 317 -22.06 12.83 -0.36
C PRO A 317 -21.41 12.52 0.99
N LYS A 318 -22.23 12.43 2.03
CA LYS A 318 -21.81 12.15 3.40
C LYS A 318 -22.28 10.76 3.83
N ALA A 319 -21.43 10.00 4.48
CA ALA A 319 -21.84 8.75 5.13
C ALA A 319 -22.90 9.05 6.21
N SER A 320 -24.07 8.43 6.08
CA SER A 320 -25.17 8.55 7.04
C SER A 320 -25.35 7.30 7.91
N GLU A 321 -24.83 6.15 7.47
CA GLU A 321 -24.88 4.89 8.20
C GLU A 321 -23.67 4.02 7.82
N LEU A 322 -23.14 3.31 8.83
CA LEU A 322 -22.11 2.29 8.69
C LEU A 322 -22.65 0.99 9.28
N GLN A 323 -22.67 -0.07 8.48
CA GLN A 323 -23.21 -1.37 8.88
C GLN A 323 -22.18 -2.47 8.65
N VAL A 324 -21.84 -3.23 9.68
CA VAL A 324 -21.01 -4.44 9.52
C VAL A 324 -21.79 -5.47 8.72
N THR A 325 -21.27 -5.83 7.54
CA THR A 325 -21.83 -6.84 6.65
C THR A 325 -21.03 -8.14 6.64
N ASP A 326 -19.73 -8.06 6.95
CA ASP A 326 -18.88 -9.20 7.21
C ASP A 326 -18.07 -8.93 8.48
N ALA A 327 -18.44 -9.62 9.55
CA ALA A 327 -17.83 -9.47 10.87
C ALA A 327 -16.53 -10.28 11.03
N SER A 328 -16.09 -11.04 10.03
CA SER A 328 -14.80 -11.74 10.13
C SER A 328 -13.64 -10.73 10.19
N SER A 329 -12.56 -11.11 10.85
CA SER A 329 -11.26 -10.47 10.73
C SER A 329 -10.47 -11.25 9.68
N ASP A 330 -10.16 -10.62 8.56
CA ASP A 330 -9.29 -11.18 7.52
C ASP A 330 -7.83 -10.76 7.77
N LEU A 331 -6.91 -11.73 7.75
CA LEU A 331 -5.50 -11.51 8.08
C LEU A 331 -4.83 -10.58 7.08
N PHE A 332 -5.14 -10.71 5.78
CA PHE A 332 -4.55 -9.87 4.75
C PHE A 332 -5.03 -8.42 4.85
N ASP A 333 -6.28 -8.21 5.24
CA ASP A 333 -6.83 -6.89 5.55
C ASP A 333 -6.10 -6.23 6.71
N GLN A 334 -5.93 -6.94 7.83
CA GLN A 334 -5.25 -6.40 9.01
C GLN A 334 -3.78 -6.10 8.73
N LEU A 335 -3.04 -7.02 8.08
CA LEU A 335 -1.62 -6.80 7.77
C LEU A 335 -1.43 -5.68 6.75
N SER A 336 -2.36 -5.50 5.80
CA SER A 336 -2.29 -4.40 4.83
C SER A 336 -2.33 -3.05 5.52
N TYR A 337 -3.21 -2.91 6.50
CA TYR A 337 -3.32 -1.68 7.27
C TYR A 337 -2.12 -1.47 8.20
N LEU A 338 -1.69 -2.53 8.90
CA LEU A 338 -0.49 -2.51 9.74
C LEU A 338 0.75 -2.08 8.95
N TRP A 339 0.89 -2.56 7.72
CA TRP A 339 2.01 -2.18 6.84
C TRP A 339 2.04 -0.67 6.59
N GLY A 340 0.91 -0.06 6.24
CA GLY A 340 0.82 1.39 6.04
C GLY A 340 1.10 2.20 7.32
N THR A 341 0.54 1.79 8.48
CA THR A 341 0.73 2.53 9.73
C THR A 341 2.14 2.43 10.28
N LEU A 342 2.82 1.29 10.11
CA LEU A 342 4.22 1.13 10.52
C LEU A 342 5.16 2.04 9.72
N ASN A 343 4.86 2.23 8.44
CA ASN A 343 5.65 3.09 7.57
C ASN A 343 5.45 4.57 7.86
N PHE A 344 4.20 5.02 8.00
CA PHE A 344 3.95 6.39 8.45
C PHE A 344 4.52 6.65 9.85
N LYS A 345 4.44 5.68 10.77
CA LYS A 345 5.06 5.80 12.10
C LYS A 345 6.58 6.00 12.01
N ASN A 346 7.26 5.31 11.08
CA ASN A 346 8.69 5.50 10.84
C ASN A 346 8.99 6.93 10.36
N MET A 347 8.32 7.35 9.28
CA MET A 347 8.46 8.67 8.67
C MET A 347 8.24 9.81 9.67
N MET A 348 7.31 9.62 10.60
CA MET A 348 6.93 10.60 11.62
C MET A 348 7.73 10.48 12.93
N ASP A 349 8.70 9.56 13.02
CA ASP A 349 9.38 9.25 14.29
C ASP A 349 10.37 10.36 14.69
N PRO A 350 10.12 11.11 15.78
CA PRO A 350 10.98 12.21 16.18
C PRO A 350 12.34 11.75 16.74
N SER A 351 12.54 10.44 16.93
CA SER A 351 13.78 9.89 17.48
C SER A 351 14.77 9.44 16.41
N ILE A 352 14.34 9.31 15.15
CA ILE A 352 15.21 8.93 14.04
C ILE A 352 15.86 10.20 13.50
N ASN A 353 17.19 10.26 13.53
CA ASN A 353 17.95 11.45 13.12
C ASN A 353 19.00 11.05 12.07
N ASP A 354 18.52 10.76 10.88
CA ASP A 354 19.31 10.46 9.68
C ASP A 354 18.88 11.33 8.50
N THR A 355 19.65 11.29 7.41
CA THR A 355 19.42 12.14 6.24
C THR A 355 17.99 12.03 5.68
N PRO A 356 17.41 10.83 5.51
CA PRO A 356 16.01 10.71 5.09
C PRO A 356 15.00 11.43 6.00
N HIS A 357 15.25 11.53 7.31
CA HIS A 357 14.29 12.08 8.27
C HIS A 357 14.44 13.58 8.53
N TYR A 358 15.49 14.22 8.04
CA TYR A 358 15.72 15.65 8.29
C TYR A 358 14.58 16.53 7.79
N ALA A 359 14.04 16.28 6.59
CA ALA A 359 12.88 17.02 6.11
C ALA A 359 11.62 16.70 6.93
N TYR A 360 11.42 15.43 7.29
CA TYR A 360 10.21 15.00 8.01
C TYR A 360 10.11 15.61 9.42
N HIS A 361 11.22 15.94 10.07
CA HIS A 361 11.17 16.63 11.35
C HIS A 361 10.39 17.95 11.25
N GLU A 362 10.67 18.77 10.24
CA GLU A 362 9.97 20.04 9.98
C GLU A 362 8.54 19.81 9.47
N VAL A 363 8.21 18.63 8.93
CA VAL A 363 6.83 18.30 8.53
C VAL A 363 5.95 17.99 9.75
N PHE A 364 6.54 17.45 10.82
CA PHE A 364 5.85 16.90 11.99
C PHE A 364 6.27 17.56 13.32
N ASP A 365 6.68 18.83 13.31
CA ASP A 365 7.11 19.59 14.49
C ASP A 365 6.02 20.53 15.08
N GLY A 366 4.86 20.61 14.42
CA GLY A 366 3.78 21.52 14.79
C GLY A 366 3.02 22.08 13.59
N ASP A 367 3.69 22.28 12.46
CA ASP A 367 3.14 22.88 11.24
C ASP A 367 3.92 22.37 10.02
N PRO A 368 3.33 21.73 8.99
CA PRO A 368 1.91 21.55 8.72
C PRO A 368 1.16 20.60 9.66
N PHE A 369 1.87 19.67 10.31
CA PHE A 369 1.24 18.63 11.12
C PHE A 369 1.64 18.71 12.59
N PRO A 370 0.71 18.40 13.53
CA PRO A 370 1.00 18.52 14.95
C PRO A 370 2.19 17.69 15.41
N ALA A 371 3.03 18.26 16.28
CA ALA A 371 4.14 17.55 16.89
C ALA A 371 3.70 16.36 17.78
N PRO A 372 4.60 15.37 17.98
CA PRO A 372 4.33 14.22 18.83
C PRO A 372 4.09 14.59 20.29
N MET A 373 3.38 13.71 21.01
CA MET A 373 3.03 13.87 22.43
C MET A 373 4.26 14.06 23.31
N SER A 374 5.38 13.44 22.97
CA SER A 374 6.65 13.59 23.70
C SER A 374 7.14 15.04 23.77
N GLN A 375 6.72 15.89 22.82
CA GLN A 375 7.09 17.30 22.74
C GLN A 375 5.98 18.22 23.27
N THR A 376 4.71 17.95 22.92
CA THR A 376 3.59 18.87 23.21
C THR A 376 2.72 18.46 24.41
N GLY A 377 2.77 17.18 24.81
CA GLY A 377 1.87 16.58 25.78
C GLY A 377 0.48 16.20 25.22
N ILE A 378 0.23 16.39 23.93
CA ILE A 378 -1.01 16.04 23.23
C ILE A 378 -0.68 15.05 22.11
N PRO A 379 -1.42 13.95 21.91
CA PRO A 379 -1.13 13.00 20.82
C PRO A 379 -1.19 13.68 19.45
N GLY A 380 -0.09 13.53 18.68
CA GLY A 380 0.00 13.94 17.28
C GLY A 380 -0.15 12.75 16.31
N PRO A 381 0.08 12.96 15.00
CA PRO A 381 0.05 11.92 13.97
C PRO A 381 0.99 10.75 14.24
N PHE A 382 2.21 11.00 14.74
CA PHE A 382 3.14 9.94 15.15
C PHE A 382 2.49 9.00 16.18
N ASP A 383 1.89 9.56 17.24
CA ASP A 383 1.25 8.78 18.29
C ASP A 383 0.02 8.01 17.78
N LEU A 384 -0.73 8.60 16.84
CA LEU A 384 -1.85 7.95 16.17
C LEU A 384 -1.39 6.72 15.38
N MET A 385 -0.34 6.84 14.57
CA MET A 385 0.19 5.74 13.74
C MET A 385 0.83 4.65 14.61
N MET A 386 1.61 5.04 15.62
CA MET A 386 2.19 4.12 16.61
C MET A 386 1.10 3.37 17.39
N GLY A 387 0.11 4.10 17.92
CA GLY A 387 -1.00 3.53 18.69
C GLY A 387 -1.83 2.56 17.86
N THR A 388 -2.16 2.95 16.62
CA THR A 388 -2.95 2.09 15.72
C THR A 388 -2.18 0.82 15.35
N SER A 389 -0.88 0.94 15.05
CA SER A 389 -0.02 -0.23 14.78
C SER A 389 -0.01 -1.22 15.94
N LYS A 390 0.09 -0.71 17.19
CA LYS A 390 -0.03 -1.53 18.41
C LYS A 390 -1.38 -2.24 18.49
N VAL A 391 -2.49 -1.53 18.27
CA VAL A 391 -3.85 -2.11 18.32
C VAL A 391 -3.99 -3.25 17.32
N ILE A 392 -3.59 -3.02 16.05
CA ILE A 392 -3.69 -4.03 14.99
C ILE A 392 -2.81 -5.23 15.32
N PHE A 393 -1.55 -5.03 15.71
CA PHE A 393 -0.65 -6.12 16.07
C PHE A 393 -1.18 -6.95 17.25
N MET A 394 -1.70 -6.30 18.30
CA MET A 394 -2.31 -7.00 19.44
C MET A 394 -3.54 -7.80 19.03
N ASN A 395 -4.34 -7.30 18.07
CA ASN A 395 -5.46 -8.05 17.49
C ASN A 395 -4.99 -9.25 16.67
N LEU A 396 -3.94 -9.11 15.86
CA LEU A 396 -3.34 -10.24 15.14
C LEU A 396 -2.93 -11.36 16.10
N MET A 397 -2.24 -11.00 17.18
CA MET A 397 -1.82 -11.96 18.21
C MET A 397 -2.99 -12.60 18.95
N ALA A 398 -4.06 -11.85 19.23
CA ALA A 398 -5.21 -12.35 19.97
C ALA A 398 -6.19 -13.17 19.12
N MET A 399 -6.36 -12.81 17.85
CA MET A 399 -7.40 -13.38 16.97
C MET A 399 -6.87 -14.41 16.00
N HIS A 400 -5.65 -14.23 15.50
CA HIS A 400 -5.13 -15.02 14.38
C HIS A 400 -4.03 -15.99 14.81
N PHE A 401 -3.23 -15.67 15.84
CA PHE A 401 -2.11 -16.50 16.23
C PHE A 401 -2.54 -17.78 16.96
N ASP A 402 -2.38 -18.93 16.30
CA ASP A 402 -2.47 -20.26 16.91
C ASP A 402 -1.14 -20.59 17.60
N MET A 403 -1.12 -20.41 18.91
CA MET A 403 0.07 -20.66 19.74
C MET A 403 0.50 -22.14 19.75
N VAL A 404 -0.42 -23.09 19.51
CA VAL A 404 -0.13 -24.52 19.56
C VAL A 404 0.71 -24.95 18.36
N ASN A 405 0.37 -24.43 17.18
CA ASN A 405 1.02 -24.73 15.91
C ASN A 405 2.07 -23.69 15.53
N GLY A 406 2.07 -22.52 16.17
CA GLY A 406 3.02 -21.43 15.92
C GLY A 406 2.77 -20.73 14.58
N THR A 407 1.51 -20.47 14.23
CA THR A 407 1.13 -19.88 12.94
C THR A 407 -0.11 -19.02 13.05
N PHE A 408 -0.37 -18.17 12.06
CA PHE A 408 -1.54 -17.33 11.98
C PHE A 408 -2.58 -17.92 11.02
N VAL A 409 -3.82 -17.99 11.47
CA VAL A 409 -4.95 -18.39 10.62
C VAL A 409 -5.41 -17.22 9.76
N SER A 410 -5.83 -17.48 8.52
CA SER A 410 -6.22 -16.46 7.55
C SER A 410 -7.47 -15.68 7.97
N THR A 411 -8.42 -16.34 8.63
CA THR A 411 -9.67 -15.71 9.06
C THR A 411 -9.94 -15.97 10.53
N SER A 412 -10.49 -14.98 11.23
CA SER A 412 -10.94 -15.10 12.61
C SER A 412 -12.27 -14.37 12.79
N GLY A 413 -12.89 -14.53 13.95
CA GLY A 413 -14.11 -13.82 14.33
C GLY A 413 -14.27 -13.83 15.84
N LEU A 414 -15.47 -13.53 16.31
CA LEU A 414 -15.82 -13.65 17.72
C LEU A 414 -16.91 -14.70 17.95
N THR A 415 -16.86 -15.37 19.10
CA THR A 415 -17.99 -16.16 19.60
C THR A 415 -19.14 -15.23 20.00
N THR A 416 -20.30 -15.81 20.29
CA THR A 416 -21.43 -15.06 20.85
C THR A 416 -21.15 -14.44 22.22
N GLU A 417 -20.09 -14.87 22.92
CA GLU A 417 -19.64 -14.25 24.17
C GLU A 417 -18.55 -13.18 23.96
N GLY A 418 -18.22 -12.84 22.71
CA GLY A 418 -17.21 -11.83 22.39
C GLY A 418 -15.76 -12.32 22.50
N MET A 419 -15.54 -13.64 22.57
CA MET A 419 -14.19 -14.23 22.63
C MET A 419 -13.65 -14.51 21.23
N PRO A 420 -12.34 -14.36 20.98
CA PRO A 420 -11.75 -14.75 19.70
C PRO A 420 -12.08 -16.19 19.29
N GLN A 421 -12.52 -16.35 18.05
CA GLN A 421 -12.83 -17.63 17.42
C GLN A 421 -12.02 -17.73 16.12
N PRO A 422 -10.74 -18.13 16.19
CA PRO A 422 -9.92 -18.35 15.01
C PRO A 422 -10.52 -19.44 14.11
N GLY A 423 -10.36 -19.25 12.80
CA GLY A 423 -10.55 -20.31 11.81
C GLY A 423 -9.45 -21.39 11.89
N ASP A 424 -9.35 -22.22 10.86
CA ASP A 424 -8.38 -23.31 10.81
C ASP A 424 -7.53 -23.33 9.53
N GLU A 425 -7.75 -22.41 8.60
CA GLU A 425 -6.97 -22.30 7.36
C GLU A 425 -5.81 -21.33 7.51
N ILE A 426 -4.65 -21.72 6.97
CA ILE A 426 -3.44 -20.91 6.86
C ILE A 426 -3.08 -20.83 5.38
N SER A 427 -3.26 -19.66 4.77
CA SER A 427 -2.80 -19.36 3.42
C SER A 427 -1.28 -19.17 3.40
N THR A 428 -0.60 -19.76 2.41
CA THR A 428 0.83 -19.49 2.16
C THR A 428 1.08 -18.03 1.79
N VAL A 429 0.10 -17.40 1.13
CA VAL A 429 0.19 -15.99 0.76
C VAL A 429 0.17 -15.11 2.00
N ASP A 430 -0.80 -15.31 2.89
CA ASP A 430 -0.92 -14.53 4.12
C ASP A 430 0.29 -14.77 5.02
N ALA A 431 0.71 -16.03 5.16
CA ALA A 431 1.90 -16.40 5.93
C ALA A 431 3.15 -15.65 5.44
N GLY A 432 3.38 -15.61 4.13
CA GLY A 432 4.53 -14.93 3.53
C GLY A 432 4.51 -13.41 3.75
N TYR A 433 3.39 -12.76 3.44
CA TYR A 433 3.25 -11.31 3.61
C TYR A 433 3.24 -10.89 5.09
N LEU A 434 2.63 -11.69 5.96
CA LEU A 434 2.64 -11.44 7.39
C LEU A 434 4.06 -11.45 7.94
N ILE A 435 4.91 -12.40 7.54
CA ILE A 435 6.31 -12.43 7.99
C ILE A 435 7.01 -11.10 7.65
N MET A 436 6.86 -10.60 6.42
CA MET A 436 7.44 -9.32 5.99
C MET A 436 6.90 -8.14 6.82
N VAL A 437 5.61 -8.08 7.10
CA VAL A 437 5.05 -7.00 7.93
C VAL A 437 5.51 -7.14 9.40
N LEU A 438 5.65 -8.36 9.91
CA LEU A 438 6.13 -8.61 11.26
C LEU A 438 7.62 -8.29 11.45
N THR A 439 8.46 -8.42 10.42
CA THR A 439 9.85 -7.96 10.50
C THR A 439 9.91 -6.45 10.69
N LYS A 440 9.08 -5.70 9.95
CA LYS A 440 8.94 -4.25 10.16
C LYS A 440 8.35 -3.92 11.53
N MET A 441 7.35 -4.66 11.99
CA MET A 441 6.78 -4.49 13.34
C MET A 441 7.87 -4.61 14.43
N LYS A 442 8.78 -5.59 14.31
CA LYS A 442 9.91 -5.74 15.22
C LYS A 442 10.77 -4.48 15.22
N GLU A 443 11.17 -4.01 14.05
CA GLU A 443 12.06 -2.85 13.87
C GLU A 443 11.44 -1.55 14.42
N GLU A 444 10.18 -1.28 14.09
CA GLU A 444 9.51 -0.04 14.50
C GLU A 444 9.23 0.04 16.00
N PHE A 445 9.14 -1.12 16.67
CA PHE A 445 8.84 -1.22 18.10
C PHE A 445 10.04 -1.68 18.94
N MET A 446 11.25 -1.48 18.43
CA MET A 446 12.49 -1.75 19.17
C MET A 446 12.47 -1.14 20.58
N SER A 447 13.04 -1.86 21.55
CA SER A 447 13.08 -1.50 22.97
C SER A 447 11.71 -1.45 23.67
N THR A 448 10.64 -1.95 23.04
CA THR A 448 9.33 -2.16 23.68
C THR A 448 9.06 -3.65 23.91
N PRO A 449 8.10 -4.03 24.76
CA PRO A 449 7.68 -5.44 24.88
C PRO A 449 7.18 -6.07 23.58
N LEU A 450 6.75 -5.27 22.59
CA LEU A 450 6.26 -5.76 21.31
C LEU A 450 7.39 -6.23 20.37
N GLU A 451 8.62 -5.73 20.55
CA GLU A 451 9.78 -6.16 19.76
C GLU A 451 9.97 -7.67 19.82
N GLN A 452 10.06 -8.22 21.03
CA GLN A 452 10.29 -9.65 21.22
C GLN A 452 9.09 -10.47 20.74
N MET A 453 7.87 -9.97 20.95
CA MET A 453 6.66 -10.64 20.50
C MET A 453 6.60 -10.75 18.97
N ALA A 454 6.97 -9.69 18.26
CA ALA A 454 7.06 -9.70 16.81
C ALA A 454 8.16 -10.64 16.30
N LEU A 455 9.35 -10.62 16.93
CA LEU A 455 10.44 -11.54 16.59
C LEU A 455 10.05 -13.01 16.82
N ASP A 456 9.38 -13.33 17.92
CA ASP A 456 8.89 -14.68 18.22
C ASP A 456 7.85 -15.12 17.18
N ALA A 457 6.95 -14.22 16.78
CA ALA A 457 5.95 -14.46 15.74
C ALA A 457 6.59 -14.71 14.36
N VAL A 458 7.61 -13.93 13.96
CA VAL A 458 8.39 -14.16 12.73
C VAL A 458 9.00 -15.56 12.72
N ASN A 459 9.69 -15.93 13.80
CA ASN A 459 10.35 -17.23 13.90
C ASN A 459 9.35 -18.38 13.89
N ALA A 460 8.23 -18.25 14.61
CA ALA A 460 7.17 -19.25 14.65
C ALA A 460 6.54 -19.45 13.27
N GLN A 461 6.07 -18.37 12.64
CA GLN A 461 5.41 -18.43 11.33
C GLN A 461 6.35 -18.94 10.23
N SER A 462 7.62 -18.50 10.22
CA SER A 462 8.63 -18.98 9.24
C SER A 462 8.93 -20.46 9.43
N THR A 463 9.03 -20.92 10.68
CA THR A 463 9.25 -22.33 10.99
C THR A 463 8.06 -23.19 10.57
N PHE A 464 6.84 -22.73 10.83
CA PHE A 464 5.61 -23.42 10.38
C PHE A 464 5.53 -23.49 8.86
N LEU A 465 5.80 -22.38 8.16
CA LEU A 465 5.79 -22.29 6.70
C LEU A 465 6.73 -23.34 6.08
N ILE A 466 7.96 -23.46 6.60
CA ILE A 466 8.93 -24.47 6.13
C ILE A 466 8.51 -25.90 6.51
N ALA A 467 8.03 -26.11 7.74
CA ALA A 467 7.76 -27.46 8.25
C ALA A 467 6.46 -28.09 7.72
N SER A 468 5.44 -27.26 7.45
CA SER A 468 4.08 -27.71 7.13
C SER A 468 3.66 -27.42 5.70
N LEU A 469 4.18 -26.35 5.07
CA LEU A 469 3.76 -25.92 3.74
C LEU A 469 4.78 -26.22 2.64
N LYS A 470 6.06 -26.40 2.97
CA LYS A 470 7.08 -26.82 1.99
C LYS A 470 6.99 -28.32 1.72
N ASP A 471 7.01 -28.71 0.45
CA ASP A 471 7.09 -30.10 0.03
C ASP A 471 8.54 -30.57 -0.20
N PRO A 472 8.79 -31.89 -0.35
CA PRO A 472 10.14 -32.41 -0.56
C PRO A 472 10.83 -31.97 -1.86
N SER A 473 10.10 -31.35 -2.79
CA SER A 473 10.64 -30.80 -4.04
C SER A 473 11.00 -29.32 -3.94
N GLY A 474 10.82 -28.70 -2.77
CA GLY A 474 11.08 -27.28 -2.52
C GLY A 474 9.89 -26.36 -2.85
N GLY A 475 8.78 -26.90 -3.36
CA GLY A 475 7.58 -26.14 -3.66
C GLY A 475 6.65 -26.04 -2.46
N PHE A 476 5.93 -24.93 -2.34
CA PHE A 476 5.00 -24.66 -1.24
C PHE A 476 3.55 -24.94 -1.67
N TYR A 477 2.78 -25.60 -0.81
CA TYR A 477 1.34 -25.77 -0.99
C TYR A 477 0.60 -24.42 -0.91
N ASN A 478 -0.65 -24.35 -1.40
CA ASN A 478 -1.38 -23.09 -1.41
C ASN A 478 -1.86 -22.67 -0.02
N SER A 479 -2.31 -23.64 0.77
CA SER A 479 -2.71 -23.45 2.16
C SER A 479 -2.51 -24.71 2.98
N TYR A 480 -2.74 -24.60 4.29
CA TYR A 480 -2.75 -25.69 5.26
C TYR A 480 -3.99 -25.55 6.13
N THR A 481 -4.73 -26.63 6.33
CA THR A 481 -5.85 -26.64 7.28
C THR A 481 -5.47 -27.41 8.54
N LEU A 482 -5.60 -26.77 9.70
CA LEU A 482 -5.24 -27.37 10.99
C LEU A 482 -5.94 -28.72 11.18
N ASN A 483 -5.18 -29.72 11.61
CA ASN A 483 -5.61 -31.12 11.78
C ASN A 483 -5.99 -31.88 10.50
N GLN A 484 -5.97 -31.24 9.31
CA GLN A 484 -6.23 -31.92 8.03
C GLN A 484 -4.95 -32.06 7.20
N GLY A 485 -4.08 -31.04 7.20
CA GLY A 485 -2.82 -31.03 6.48
C GLY A 485 -2.78 -29.99 5.36
N ALA A 486 -1.74 -30.08 4.53
CA ALA A 486 -1.55 -29.19 3.40
C ALA A 486 -2.58 -29.41 2.29
N ASP A 487 -2.92 -28.34 1.57
CA ASP A 487 -3.77 -28.37 0.40
C ASP A 487 -3.17 -29.26 -0.69
N ASN A 488 -4.01 -30.12 -1.28
CA ASN A 488 -3.64 -31.05 -2.35
C ASN A 488 -4.01 -30.57 -3.75
N SER A 489 -4.52 -29.34 -3.88
CA SER A 489 -4.76 -28.71 -5.18
C SER A 489 -3.45 -28.41 -5.93
N ALA A 490 -3.56 -28.00 -7.19
CA ALA A 490 -2.40 -27.60 -7.97
C ALA A 490 -1.76 -26.37 -7.32
N LYS A 491 -0.46 -26.43 -7.06
CA LYS A 491 0.28 -25.28 -6.49
C LYS A 491 0.17 -24.08 -7.43
N THR A 492 0.23 -22.88 -6.85
CA THR A 492 0.18 -21.63 -7.59
C THR A 492 1.51 -20.89 -7.54
N ALA A 493 1.73 -20.02 -8.55
CA ALA A 493 2.90 -19.14 -8.59
C ALA A 493 2.94 -18.19 -7.39
N VAL A 494 1.77 -17.68 -6.98
CA VAL A 494 1.64 -16.74 -5.85
C VAL A 494 2.07 -17.36 -4.53
N SER A 495 1.75 -18.64 -4.28
CA SER A 495 2.22 -19.30 -3.06
C SER A 495 3.74 -19.43 -3.00
N GLN A 496 4.40 -19.65 -4.14
CA GLN A 496 5.87 -19.70 -4.17
C GLN A 496 6.47 -18.32 -3.97
N ALA A 497 5.90 -17.32 -4.64
CA ALA A 497 6.34 -15.94 -4.58
C ALA A 497 6.23 -15.38 -3.14
N SER A 498 5.07 -15.56 -2.50
CA SER A 498 4.86 -15.13 -1.12
C SER A 498 5.74 -15.88 -0.12
N ALA A 499 5.94 -17.20 -0.30
CA ALA A 499 6.84 -17.97 0.55
C ALA A 499 8.29 -17.47 0.44
N ALA A 500 8.78 -17.27 -0.79
CA ALA A 500 10.12 -16.72 -1.04
C ALA A 500 10.29 -15.35 -0.35
N ARG A 501 9.37 -14.42 -0.61
CA ARG A 501 9.38 -13.07 -0.05
C ARG A 501 9.40 -13.06 1.49
N GLY A 502 8.48 -13.78 2.13
CA GLY A 502 8.43 -13.85 3.59
C GLY A 502 9.70 -14.46 4.18
N LEU A 503 10.22 -15.52 3.57
CA LEU A 503 11.43 -16.18 4.07
C LEU A 503 12.71 -15.37 3.84
N TYR A 504 12.81 -14.59 2.77
CA TYR A 504 13.89 -13.61 2.60
C TYR A 504 13.83 -12.54 3.69
N ALA A 505 12.66 -11.95 3.96
CA ALA A 505 12.50 -10.97 5.03
C ALA A 505 12.87 -11.56 6.41
N ALA A 506 12.44 -12.78 6.72
CA ALA A 506 12.83 -13.47 7.95
C ALA A 506 14.34 -13.72 8.03
N TYR A 507 14.98 -14.05 6.89
CA TYR A 507 16.43 -14.22 6.84
C TYR A 507 17.17 -12.92 7.14
N GLU A 508 16.79 -11.80 6.51
CA GLU A 508 17.42 -10.50 6.77
C GLU A 508 17.33 -10.10 8.24
N LEU A 509 16.16 -10.31 8.86
CA LEU A 509 15.96 -10.00 10.27
C LEU A 509 16.79 -10.89 11.21
N THR A 510 16.92 -12.19 10.90
CA THR A 510 17.41 -13.19 11.88
C THR A 510 18.81 -13.73 11.59
N GLY A 511 19.29 -13.58 10.35
CA GLY A 511 20.49 -14.26 9.84
C GLY A 511 20.38 -15.79 9.77
N ASN A 512 19.18 -16.36 9.92
CA ASN A 512 18.98 -17.80 9.95
C ASN A 512 19.07 -18.40 8.54
N SER A 513 20.17 -19.10 8.23
CA SER A 513 20.41 -19.67 6.90
C SER A 513 19.34 -20.66 6.44
N SER A 514 18.62 -21.32 7.37
CA SER A 514 17.53 -22.23 6.97
C SER A 514 16.35 -21.49 6.34
N TYR A 515 16.14 -20.21 6.66
CA TYR A 515 15.13 -19.36 6.04
C TYR A 515 15.59 -18.96 4.63
N LEU A 516 16.87 -18.59 4.47
CA LEU A 516 17.47 -18.32 3.16
C LEU A 516 17.39 -19.54 2.22
N ASP A 517 17.83 -20.71 2.69
CA ASP A 517 17.81 -21.95 1.90
C ASP A 517 16.38 -22.28 1.41
N ALA A 518 15.37 -22.10 2.28
CA ALA A 518 13.99 -22.33 1.92
C ALA A 518 13.39 -21.26 1.00
N ALA A 519 13.82 -20.00 1.13
CA ALA A 519 13.44 -18.92 0.23
C ALA A 519 13.99 -19.17 -1.18
N ASP A 520 15.25 -19.57 -1.29
CA ASP A 520 15.91 -19.93 -2.55
C ASP A 520 15.26 -21.15 -3.21
N GLU A 521 14.85 -22.15 -2.42
CA GLU A 521 14.06 -23.28 -2.92
C GLU A 521 12.70 -22.84 -3.49
N ALA A 522 11.99 -21.94 -2.80
CA ALA A 522 10.71 -21.39 -3.28
C ALA A 522 10.90 -20.60 -4.59
N TYR A 523 11.91 -19.73 -4.66
CA TYR A 523 12.26 -18.98 -5.86
C TYR A 523 12.66 -19.92 -7.01
N ALA A 524 13.51 -20.91 -6.75
CA ALA A 524 13.88 -21.90 -7.75
C ALA A 524 12.66 -22.69 -8.25
N PHE A 525 11.73 -23.05 -7.37
CA PHE A 525 10.50 -23.72 -7.77
C PHE A 525 9.60 -22.82 -8.63
N LEU A 526 9.46 -21.54 -8.25
CA LEU A 526 8.76 -20.51 -9.04
C LEU A 526 9.32 -20.44 -10.46
N MET A 527 10.64 -20.31 -10.58
CA MET A 527 11.34 -20.16 -11.86
C MET A 527 11.29 -21.44 -12.70
N ASN A 528 11.52 -22.60 -12.11
CA ASN A 528 11.59 -23.87 -12.86
C ASN A 528 10.21 -24.37 -13.30
N THR A 529 9.15 -24.06 -12.55
CA THR A 529 7.81 -24.61 -12.79
C THR A 529 6.91 -23.63 -13.56
N TYR A 530 6.96 -22.34 -13.22
CA TYR A 530 5.99 -21.37 -13.70
C TYR A 530 6.55 -20.45 -14.77
N TYR A 531 7.82 -20.03 -14.68
CA TYR A 531 8.38 -19.12 -15.69
C TYR A 531 8.55 -19.82 -17.05
N VAL A 532 7.89 -19.29 -18.07
CA VAL A 532 8.00 -19.76 -19.46
C VAL A 532 8.82 -18.75 -20.24
N SER A 533 10.14 -18.96 -20.28
CA SER A 533 11.10 -18.02 -20.89
C SER A 533 10.76 -17.63 -22.34
N GLY A 534 10.28 -18.58 -23.14
CA GLY A 534 9.85 -18.33 -24.52
C GLY A 534 8.61 -17.44 -24.66
N GLN A 535 7.82 -17.29 -23.58
CA GLN A 535 6.66 -16.41 -23.51
C GLN A 535 6.91 -15.16 -22.66
N MET A 536 8.04 -15.09 -21.95
CA MET A 536 8.37 -14.01 -21.01
C MET A 536 7.29 -13.82 -19.93
N ALA A 537 6.69 -14.92 -19.50
CA ALA A 537 5.48 -14.92 -18.68
C ALA A 537 5.47 -16.10 -17.71
N PHE A 538 4.75 -15.98 -16.60
CA PHE A 538 4.58 -17.03 -15.62
C PHE A 538 3.25 -17.75 -15.80
N ARG A 539 3.23 -19.09 -15.77
CA ARG A 539 1.98 -19.80 -15.44
C ARG A 539 1.49 -19.33 -14.08
N THR A 540 0.19 -19.25 -13.88
CA THR A 540 -0.38 -18.89 -12.57
C THR A 540 -0.64 -20.11 -11.69
N GLU A 541 -0.82 -21.27 -12.31
CA GLU A 541 -1.12 -22.56 -11.67
C GLU A 541 -0.27 -23.69 -12.28
N GLN A 542 0.16 -24.63 -11.46
CA GLN A 542 1.00 -25.74 -11.87
C GLN A 542 0.27 -26.66 -12.86
N GLY A 543 0.91 -26.95 -14.00
CA GLY A 543 0.36 -27.83 -15.03
C GLY A 543 -0.72 -27.19 -15.90
N ASN A 544 -0.97 -25.88 -15.75
CA ASN A 544 -1.92 -25.13 -16.55
C ASN A 544 -1.19 -24.14 -17.45
N ASP A 545 -1.36 -24.30 -18.77
CA ASP A 545 -0.74 -23.41 -19.76
C ASP A 545 -1.56 -22.13 -20.03
N LEU A 546 -2.77 -22.01 -19.48
CA LEU A 546 -3.54 -20.77 -19.47
C LEU A 546 -3.24 -19.98 -18.19
N ALA A 547 -2.54 -18.85 -18.33
CA ALA A 547 -2.26 -17.93 -17.25
C ALA A 547 -3.33 -16.82 -17.19
N THR A 548 -3.88 -16.57 -16.00
CA THR A 548 -4.83 -15.48 -15.75
C THR A 548 -4.21 -14.47 -14.79
N TYR A 549 -3.78 -13.32 -15.30
CA TYR A 549 -3.18 -12.29 -14.46
C TYR A 549 -4.25 -11.39 -13.83
N THR A 550 -4.05 -11.12 -12.55
CA THR A 550 -4.79 -10.11 -11.78
C THR A 550 -3.77 -9.15 -11.17
N PRO A 551 -4.17 -7.95 -10.74
CA PRO A 551 -3.26 -7.06 -10.04
C PRO A 551 -2.57 -7.76 -8.86
N PHE A 552 -3.33 -8.54 -8.10
CA PHE A 552 -2.84 -9.33 -6.97
C PHE A 552 -1.71 -10.30 -7.35
N ASN A 553 -1.91 -11.19 -8.32
CA ASN A 553 -0.90 -12.20 -8.61
C ASN A 553 0.35 -11.61 -9.28
N PHE A 554 0.21 -10.54 -10.05
CA PHE A 554 1.33 -9.80 -10.58
C PHE A 554 2.15 -9.20 -9.46
N ALA A 555 1.51 -8.51 -8.50
CA ALA A 555 2.16 -7.84 -7.37
C ALA A 555 3.04 -8.81 -6.58
N LEU A 556 2.50 -9.99 -6.26
CA LEU A 556 3.20 -11.03 -5.50
C LEU A 556 4.44 -11.54 -6.23
N ILE A 557 4.32 -11.81 -7.54
CA ILE A 557 5.46 -12.26 -8.36
C ILE A 557 6.51 -11.15 -8.49
N ALA A 558 6.08 -9.90 -8.68
CA ALA A 558 6.95 -8.73 -8.76
C ALA A 558 7.82 -8.57 -7.50
N GLY A 559 7.17 -8.60 -6.33
CA GLY A 559 7.86 -8.50 -5.04
C GLY A 559 8.87 -9.63 -4.82
N ALA A 560 8.48 -10.87 -5.12
CA ALA A 560 9.39 -12.01 -4.97
C ALA A 560 10.60 -11.96 -5.89
N LEU A 561 10.46 -11.49 -7.14
CA LEU A 561 11.59 -11.33 -8.06
C LEU A 561 12.55 -10.24 -7.60
N ARG A 562 12.05 -9.15 -7.03
CA ARG A 562 12.87 -8.09 -6.42
C ARG A 562 13.69 -8.65 -5.25
N ASP A 563 13.03 -9.29 -4.30
CA ASP A 563 13.70 -9.75 -3.07
C ASP A 563 14.66 -10.93 -3.36
N ALA A 564 14.34 -11.79 -4.33
CA ALA A 564 15.27 -12.82 -4.82
C ALA A 564 16.56 -12.21 -5.37
N ASN A 565 16.49 -11.02 -6.00
CA ASN A 565 17.67 -10.31 -6.45
C ASN A 565 18.45 -9.69 -5.29
N LEU A 566 17.77 -8.89 -4.47
CA LEU A 566 18.38 -8.07 -3.42
C LEU A 566 18.94 -8.91 -2.27
N VAL A 567 18.18 -9.93 -1.85
CA VAL A 567 18.50 -10.76 -0.69
C VAL A 567 19.07 -12.11 -1.11
N GLY A 568 18.41 -12.78 -2.06
CA GLY A 568 18.82 -14.11 -2.54
C GLY A 568 20.05 -14.11 -3.45
N GLY A 569 20.47 -12.95 -3.97
CA GLY A 569 21.59 -12.84 -4.90
C GLY A 569 21.32 -13.41 -6.30
N HIS A 570 20.05 -13.61 -6.66
CA HIS A 570 19.62 -14.09 -7.99
C HIS A 570 19.64 -12.95 -9.00
N ALA A 571 20.82 -12.64 -9.52
CA ALA A 571 21.06 -11.51 -10.43
C ALA A 571 20.15 -11.53 -11.68
N GLU A 572 19.73 -12.70 -12.15
CA GLU A 572 18.83 -12.84 -13.30
C GLU A 572 17.40 -12.37 -13.04
N ALA A 573 16.98 -12.28 -11.77
CA ALA A 573 15.61 -11.96 -11.40
C ALA A 573 15.18 -10.56 -11.88
N ALA A 574 16.08 -9.57 -11.88
CA ALA A 574 15.81 -8.23 -12.44
C ALA A 574 15.47 -8.29 -13.95
N ALA A 575 16.19 -9.12 -14.72
CA ALA A 575 15.92 -9.31 -16.14
C ALA A 575 14.64 -10.11 -16.39
N VAL A 576 14.31 -11.08 -15.54
CA VAL A 576 13.06 -11.84 -15.59
C VAL A 576 11.87 -10.93 -15.29
N TYR A 577 11.97 -10.14 -14.23
CA TYR A 577 10.98 -9.13 -13.84
C TYR A 577 10.70 -8.18 -14.99
N THR A 578 11.75 -7.57 -15.55
CA THR A 578 11.63 -6.60 -16.66
C THR A 578 10.88 -7.20 -17.86
N ARG A 579 11.18 -8.45 -18.22
CA ARG A 579 10.51 -9.14 -19.33
C ARG A 579 9.07 -9.48 -19.02
N PHE A 580 8.80 -9.91 -17.79
CA PHE A 580 7.45 -10.22 -17.32
C PHE A 580 6.57 -8.97 -17.32
N PHE A 581 7.09 -7.86 -16.77
CA PHE A 581 6.41 -6.57 -16.76
C PHE A 581 6.00 -6.15 -18.17
N LYS A 582 6.97 -6.02 -19.09
CA LYS A 582 6.72 -5.60 -20.49
C LYS A 582 5.78 -6.51 -21.27
N LYS A 583 5.60 -7.75 -20.82
CA LYS A 583 4.73 -8.72 -21.49
C LYS A 583 3.30 -8.61 -21.00
N VAL A 584 3.09 -8.27 -19.72
CA VAL A 584 1.80 -8.45 -19.03
C VAL A 584 1.17 -7.14 -18.59
N ALA A 585 1.97 -6.17 -18.12
CA ALA A 585 1.54 -4.80 -17.86
C ALA A 585 1.53 -4.00 -19.17
#